data_AF-A0A972CQ52-F1
#
_entry.id   AF-A0A972CQ52-F1
#
_cell.length_a   1.000
_cell.length_b   1.000
_cell.length_c   1.000
_cell.angle_alpha   90.00
_cell.angle_beta   90.00
_cell.angle_gamma   90.00
#
_symmetry.space_group_name_H-M   'P 1'
#
loop_
_entity.id
_entity.type
_entity.pdbx_description
1 polymer ?
#
loop_
_entity_poly.entity_id
_entity_poly.type
_entity_poly.pdbx_seq_one_letter_code
_entity_poly.pdbx_strand_id
1 'polypeptide(L)'
;MKKLAEFAAIGFVKSGITAPADPGIMRVQECWIEVKPEYGEGLYRIETNEYLTVIFHFHRADSHQLIGPRYDGEVSGVFASRSPRRPAALGVTTVKLLERDGNRLRVKGLDAIDGTPVLDIKPYAPALDEAERERVDKKKRIANPRLEIIKAIRRNDRESLLLGAGSIHGHFCPGLAMGVIAGAYGMERFGRANDGLENLIAIVETNNCFSDGIQYVSGCTFGNNALIYRDLGKTAVTFAKRDGAGLRIAVRPDYRERLDTEFSRFNAIFNKVITQREGGEPEQAEFKKVAAETGFALLNVAFDKLFMVGEVKIALPDYAPIYRSVLCDGCRESVTAARIVAKNGGNYCYDCAQVPVYQLNGGGILEQS
;
A
#
# COMPACT_ATOMS: atom_id res chain seq x y z
N MET A 1 -40.09 -28.87 -4.16
CA MET A 1 -39.89 -27.66 -3.32
C MET A 1 -41.11 -26.77 -3.46
N LYS A 2 -41.69 -26.25 -2.37
CA LYS A 2 -42.72 -25.20 -2.46
C LYS A 2 -42.05 -23.93 -2.99
N LYS A 3 -42.56 -23.34 -4.08
CA LYS A 3 -42.23 -21.96 -4.44
C LYS A 3 -42.72 -21.07 -3.29
N LEU A 4 -41.82 -20.30 -2.69
CA LEU A 4 -42.15 -19.39 -1.58
C LEU A 4 -42.76 -18.07 -2.08
N ALA A 5 -42.34 -17.61 -3.26
CA ALA A 5 -42.80 -16.37 -3.87
C ALA A 5 -42.60 -16.41 -5.40
N GLU A 6 -43.35 -15.58 -6.12
CA GLU A 6 -43.15 -15.29 -7.54
C GLU A 6 -42.79 -13.81 -7.69
N PHE A 7 -41.76 -13.51 -8.47
CA PHE A 7 -41.28 -12.15 -8.71
C PHE A 7 -41.60 -11.73 -10.14
N ALA A 8 -42.18 -10.54 -10.30
CA ALA A 8 -42.32 -9.91 -11.61
C ALA A 8 -41.03 -9.17 -11.98
N ALA A 9 -40.62 -9.27 -13.25
CA ALA A 9 -39.55 -8.42 -13.76
C ALA A 9 -40.06 -6.98 -13.88
N ILE A 10 -39.35 -6.03 -13.26
CA ILE A 10 -39.64 -4.60 -13.35
C ILE A 10 -39.02 -3.96 -14.59
N GLY A 11 -38.09 -4.64 -15.24
CA GLY A 11 -37.39 -4.15 -16.42
C GLY A 11 -36.43 -5.19 -16.99
N PHE A 12 -35.69 -4.79 -18.01
CA PHE A 12 -34.72 -5.65 -18.68
C PHE A 12 -33.41 -4.92 -18.97
N VAL A 13 -32.32 -5.66 -18.91
CA VAL A 13 -31.01 -5.18 -19.35
C VAL A 13 -30.97 -5.16 -20.87
N LYS A 14 -30.48 -4.05 -21.44
CA LYS A 14 -30.11 -3.89 -22.84
C LYS A 14 -28.62 -3.67 -22.97
N SER A 15 -27.91 -4.60 -23.59
CA SER A 15 -26.46 -4.51 -23.79
C SER A 15 -26.00 -5.20 -25.07
N GLY A 16 -24.74 -4.96 -25.47
CA GLY A 16 -24.12 -5.69 -26.57
C GLY A 16 -23.69 -7.13 -26.21
N ILE A 17 -23.86 -7.54 -24.95
CA ILE A 17 -23.37 -8.82 -24.43
C ILE A 17 -24.52 -9.82 -24.43
N THR A 18 -24.63 -10.61 -25.49
CA THR A 18 -25.77 -11.53 -25.69
C THR A 18 -25.53 -12.95 -25.15
N ALA A 19 -24.32 -13.25 -24.67
CA ALA A 19 -23.95 -14.55 -24.12
C ALA A 19 -23.19 -14.38 -22.79
N PRO A 20 -23.27 -15.36 -21.86
CA PRO A 20 -22.50 -15.33 -20.63
C PRO A 20 -21.00 -15.16 -20.91
N ALA A 21 -20.39 -14.19 -20.24
CA ALA A 21 -18.98 -13.84 -20.40
C ALA A 21 -18.34 -13.64 -19.02
N ASP A 22 -17.02 -13.38 -19.01
CA ASP A 22 -16.33 -13.00 -17.78
C ASP A 22 -16.95 -11.73 -17.17
N PRO A 23 -17.30 -11.72 -15.87
CA PRO A 23 -17.86 -10.55 -15.21
C PRO A 23 -16.95 -9.31 -15.29
N GLY A 24 -15.63 -9.47 -15.30
CA GLY A 24 -14.68 -8.37 -15.46
C GLY A 24 -14.86 -7.66 -16.81
N ILE A 25 -14.99 -8.42 -17.90
CA ILE A 25 -15.28 -7.90 -19.24
C ILE A 25 -16.64 -7.20 -19.28
N MET A 26 -17.66 -7.82 -18.68
CA MET A 26 -19.03 -7.27 -18.71
C MET A 26 -19.13 -5.93 -17.99
N ARG A 27 -18.49 -5.82 -16.81
CA ARG A 27 -18.57 -4.64 -15.94
C ARG A 27 -17.90 -3.39 -16.53
N VAL A 28 -17.01 -3.54 -17.51
CA VAL A 28 -16.35 -2.40 -18.17
C VAL A 28 -17.29 -1.69 -19.16
N GLN A 29 -18.28 -2.41 -19.71
CA GLN A 29 -19.21 -1.87 -20.69
C GLN A 29 -20.33 -1.06 -20.04
N GLU A 30 -20.84 -0.09 -20.78
CA GLU A 30 -22.08 0.61 -20.44
C GLU A 30 -23.27 -0.17 -20.98
N CYS A 31 -24.35 -0.21 -20.22
CA CYS A 31 -25.60 -0.84 -20.64
C CYS A 31 -26.79 -0.01 -20.17
N TRP A 32 -27.95 -0.32 -20.74
CA TRP A 32 -29.21 0.29 -20.32
C TRP A 32 -29.99 -0.69 -19.46
N ILE A 33 -30.63 -0.19 -18.42
CA ILE A 33 -31.73 -0.87 -17.75
C ILE A 33 -33.02 -0.19 -18.21
N GLU A 34 -33.86 -0.91 -18.94
CA GLU A 34 -35.16 -0.43 -19.39
C GLU A 34 -36.24 -0.89 -18.42
N VAL A 35 -36.69 0.03 -17.56
CA VAL A 35 -37.77 -0.21 -16.61
C VAL A 35 -39.09 -0.17 -17.36
N LYS A 36 -40.00 -1.10 -17.08
CA LYS A 36 -41.30 -1.13 -17.76
C LYS A 36 -42.10 0.14 -17.43
N PRO A 37 -42.90 0.66 -18.38
CA PRO A 37 -43.62 1.92 -18.19
C PRO A 37 -44.46 1.97 -16.90
N GLU A 38 -45.11 0.87 -16.52
CA GLU A 38 -45.94 0.78 -15.32
C GLU A 38 -45.16 0.94 -14.00
N TYR A 39 -43.83 0.78 -14.02
CA TYR A 39 -42.95 1.00 -12.86
C TYR A 39 -42.13 2.29 -12.97
N GLY A 40 -42.33 3.08 -14.04
CA GLY A 40 -41.53 4.28 -14.33
C GLY A 40 -41.61 5.36 -13.24
N GLU A 41 -42.76 5.48 -12.55
CA GLU A 41 -42.93 6.41 -11.43
C GLU A 41 -41.95 6.12 -10.28
N GLY A 42 -41.60 4.84 -10.07
CA GLY A 42 -40.63 4.41 -9.05
C GLY A 42 -39.21 4.95 -9.27
N LEU A 43 -38.92 5.52 -10.43
CA LEU A 43 -37.64 6.18 -10.73
C LEU A 43 -37.61 7.64 -10.30
N TYR A 44 -38.67 8.22 -9.73
CA TYR A 44 -38.68 9.62 -9.31
C TYR A 44 -37.45 9.96 -8.44
N ARG A 45 -36.67 10.97 -8.89
CA ARG A 45 -35.40 11.42 -8.27
C ARG A 45 -34.26 10.39 -8.23
N ILE A 46 -34.31 9.31 -8.99
CA ILE A 46 -33.23 8.30 -8.96
C ILE A 46 -31.86 8.88 -9.32
N GLU A 47 -31.82 9.90 -10.18
CA GLU A 47 -30.63 10.65 -10.57
C GLU A 47 -29.91 11.38 -9.42
N THR A 48 -30.52 11.49 -8.23
CA THR A 48 -29.82 11.99 -7.04
C THR A 48 -28.84 10.97 -6.46
N ASN A 49 -28.83 9.74 -6.96
CA ASN A 49 -27.94 8.67 -6.50
C ASN A 49 -26.87 8.40 -7.56
N GLU A 50 -25.59 8.48 -7.18
CA GLU A 50 -24.49 8.15 -8.10
C GLU A 50 -24.37 6.63 -8.34
N TYR A 51 -24.73 5.82 -7.34
CA TYR A 51 -24.65 4.37 -7.39
C TYR A 51 -25.99 3.72 -7.06
N LEU A 52 -26.29 2.63 -7.76
CA LEU A 52 -27.51 1.85 -7.59
C LEU A 52 -27.15 0.39 -7.36
N THR A 53 -27.84 -0.27 -6.43
CA THR A 53 -27.82 -1.72 -6.26
C THR A 53 -28.93 -2.33 -7.10
N VAL A 54 -28.57 -3.14 -8.10
CA VAL A 54 -29.48 -3.78 -9.04
C VAL A 54 -29.61 -5.26 -8.69
N ILE A 55 -30.84 -5.72 -8.50
CA ILE A 55 -31.18 -7.13 -8.28
C ILE A 55 -31.78 -7.68 -9.57
N PHE A 56 -31.24 -8.78 -10.07
CA PHE A 56 -31.64 -9.35 -11.35
C PHE A 56 -31.64 -10.87 -11.31
N HIS A 57 -32.30 -11.49 -12.29
CA HIS A 57 -32.43 -12.95 -12.37
C HIS A 57 -31.51 -13.54 -13.44
N PHE A 58 -30.70 -14.54 -13.09
CA PHE A 58 -29.89 -15.31 -14.03
C PHE A 58 -30.78 -16.22 -14.89
N HIS A 59 -31.53 -15.63 -15.82
CA HIS A 59 -32.53 -16.30 -16.65
C HIS A 59 -32.00 -17.41 -17.58
N ARG A 60 -30.67 -17.55 -17.73
CA ARG A 60 -30.02 -18.67 -18.45
C ARG A 60 -29.39 -19.72 -17.53
N ALA A 61 -29.59 -19.62 -16.21
CA ALA A 61 -29.13 -20.63 -15.27
C ALA A 61 -30.23 -21.69 -15.08
N ASP A 62 -30.24 -22.71 -15.96
CA ASP A 62 -31.29 -23.75 -15.97
C ASP A 62 -31.28 -24.64 -14.73
N SER A 63 -30.16 -24.67 -13.98
CA SER A 63 -29.99 -25.46 -12.77
C SER A 63 -29.04 -24.80 -11.78
N HIS A 64 -29.06 -25.28 -10.54
CA HIS A 64 -28.10 -24.89 -9.51
C HIS A 64 -27.05 -25.99 -9.32
N GLN A 65 -25.87 -25.58 -8.87
CA GLN A 65 -24.76 -26.46 -8.55
C GLN A 65 -24.21 -26.06 -7.18
N LEU A 66 -24.40 -26.90 -6.15
CA LEU A 66 -24.06 -26.54 -4.77
C LEU A 66 -22.55 -26.44 -4.53
N ILE A 67 -21.73 -27.20 -5.27
CA ILE A 67 -20.27 -27.18 -5.22
C ILE A 67 -19.74 -27.15 -6.65
N GLY A 68 -18.88 -26.18 -6.97
CA GLY A 68 -18.32 -26.03 -8.31
C GLY A 68 -17.08 -25.14 -8.34
N PRO A 69 -16.41 -25.07 -9.50
CA PRO A 69 -15.26 -24.21 -9.67
C PRO A 69 -15.67 -22.73 -9.64
N ARG A 70 -14.79 -21.92 -9.05
CA ARG A 70 -14.80 -20.46 -9.11
C ARG A 70 -14.09 -19.99 -10.37
N TYR A 71 -14.13 -18.68 -10.60
CA TYR A 71 -13.41 -18.03 -11.71
C TYR A 71 -11.89 -18.24 -11.65
N ASP A 72 -11.31 -18.36 -10.45
CA ASP A 72 -9.89 -18.63 -10.21
C ASP A 72 -9.51 -20.13 -10.30
N GLY A 73 -10.47 -21.00 -10.63
CA GLY A 73 -10.28 -22.46 -10.71
C GLY A 73 -10.43 -23.19 -9.38
N GLU A 74 -10.48 -22.48 -8.24
CA GLU A 74 -10.67 -23.09 -6.93
C GLU A 74 -12.10 -23.62 -6.77
N VAL A 75 -12.24 -24.77 -6.10
CA VAL A 75 -13.56 -25.37 -5.87
C VAL A 75 -14.17 -24.83 -4.57
N SER A 76 -15.44 -24.43 -4.61
CA SER A 76 -16.14 -23.96 -3.42
C SER A 76 -17.64 -24.20 -3.46
N GLY A 77 -18.27 -24.13 -2.29
CA GLY A 77 -19.73 -24.07 -2.20
C GLY A 77 -20.31 -22.82 -2.88
N VAL A 78 -21.50 -22.93 -3.45
CA VAL A 78 -22.17 -21.85 -4.20
C VAL A 78 -22.48 -20.61 -3.34
N PHE A 79 -22.68 -20.81 -2.04
CA PHE A 79 -22.87 -19.72 -1.06
C PHE A 79 -21.55 -19.10 -0.59
N ALA A 80 -20.43 -19.74 -0.85
CA ALA A 80 -19.08 -19.22 -0.66
C ALA A 80 -18.47 -18.66 -1.96
N SER A 81 -19.29 -18.45 -2.99
CA SER A 81 -18.88 -17.88 -4.28
C SER A 81 -19.98 -16.95 -4.83
N ARG A 82 -19.75 -16.42 -6.03
CA ARG A 82 -20.71 -15.62 -6.80
C ARG A 82 -21.22 -16.34 -8.06
N SER A 83 -21.16 -17.67 -8.06
CA SER A 83 -21.65 -18.45 -9.21
C SER A 83 -23.13 -18.19 -9.49
N PRO A 84 -23.53 -18.03 -10.78
CA PRO A 84 -24.91 -17.81 -11.18
C PRO A 84 -25.79 -19.07 -11.00
N ARG A 85 -25.18 -20.27 -10.94
CA ARG A 85 -25.87 -21.56 -10.75
C ARG A 85 -26.24 -21.79 -9.29
N ARG A 86 -27.07 -20.91 -8.73
CA ARG A 86 -27.49 -20.92 -7.32
C ARG A 86 -29.00 -21.13 -7.17
N PRO A 87 -29.48 -21.66 -6.03
CA PRO A 87 -30.88 -22.08 -5.88
C PRO A 87 -31.94 -21.02 -6.23
N ALA A 88 -31.68 -19.74 -5.93
CA ALA A 88 -32.59 -18.64 -6.23
C ALA A 88 -32.27 -17.91 -7.55
N ALA A 89 -31.15 -18.24 -8.20
CA ALA A 89 -30.66 -17.60 -9.43
C ALA A 89 -30.66 -16.05 -9.40
N LEU A 90 -30.39 -15.46 -8.24
CA LEU A 90 -30.34 -14.00 -8.08
C LEU A 90 -28.91 -13.45 -8.21
N GLY A 91 -28.78 -12.44 -9.06
CA GLY A 91 -27.63 -11.55 -9.15
C GLY A 91 -27.89 -10.26 -8.39
N VAL A 92 -26.84 -9.72 -7.76
CA VAL A 92 -26.87 -8.44 -7.05
C VAL A 92 -25.59 -7.70 -7.37
N THR A 93 -25.71 -6.53 -8.00
CA THR A 93 -24.55 -5.73 -8.42
C THR A 93 -24.79 -4.25 -8.17
N THR A 94 -23.81 -3.60 -7.54
CA THR A 94 -23.74 -2.14 -7.46
C THR A 94 -23.17 -1.59 -8.76
N VAL A 95 -23.89 -0.67 -9.39
CA VAL A 95 -23.55 -0.02 -10.65
C VAL A 95 -23.44 1.48 -10.45
N LYS A 96 -22.64 2.15 -11.28
CA LYS A 96 -22.67 3.61 -11.37
C LYS A 96 -23.79 4.04 -12.33
N LEU A 97 -24.66 4.94 -11.88
CA LEU A 97 -25.63 5.61 -12.73
C LEU A 97 -24.92 6.70 -13.52
N LEU A 98 -24.99 6.62 -14.84
CA LEU A 98 -24.38 7.60 -15.73
C LEU A 98 -25.43 8.60 -16.24
N GLU A 99 -26.63 8.11 -16.51
CA GLU A 99 -27.70 8.91 -17.11
C GLU A 99 -29.06 8.25 -16.88
N ARG A 100 -30.09 9.09 -16.84
CA ARG A 100 -31.50 8.68 -16.91
C ARG A 100 -32.13 9.31 -18.16
N ASP A 101 -32.79 8.48 -18.96
CA ASP A 101 -33.61 8.88 -20.10
C ASP A 101 -35.01 8.28 -19.94
N GLY A 102 -35.94 9.06 -19.41
CA GLY A 102 -37.30 8.60 -19.09
C GLY A 102 -37.30 7.40 -18.12
N ASN A 103 -37.70 6.23 -18.65
CA ASN A 103 -37.73 4.93 -17.95
C ASN A 103 -36.46 4.08 -18.18
N ARG A 104 -35.42 4.65 -18.79
CA ARG A 104 -34.17 3.96 -19.11
C ARG A 104 -33.03 4.54 -18.26
N LEU A 105 -32.17 3.68 -17.73
CA LEU A 105 -31.01 4.06 -16.93
C LEU A 105 -29.74 3.58 -17.62
N ARG A 106 -28.85 4.49 -18.01
CA ARG A 106 -27.51 4.13 -18.51
C ARG A 106 -26.59 3.91 -17.33
N VAL A 107 -26.00 2.73 -17.24
CA VAL A 107 -25.21 2.32 -16.09
C VAL A 107 -23.90 1.68 -16.51
N LYS A 108 -22.91 1.73 -15.62
CA LYS A 108 -21.61 1.05 -15.77
C LYS A 108 -21.33 0.15 -14.57
N GLY A 109 -20.72 -1.01 -14.80
CA GLY A 109 -20.38 -1.97 -13.74
C GLY A 109 -21.39 -3.10 -13.56
N LEU A 110 -22.37 -3.25 -14.45
CA LEU A 110 -23.32 -4.37 -14.41
C LEU A 110 -22.71 -5.63 -15.06
N ASP A 111 -22.92 -6.78 -14.45
CA ASP A 111 -22.51 -8.11 -14.95
C ASP A 111 -23.73 -8.97 -15.33
N ALA A 112 -24.61 -8.38 -16.14
CA ALA A 112 -25.80 -9.01 -16.69
C ALA A 112 -25.80 -8.95 -18.22
N ILE A 113 -26.20 -10.05 -18.86
CA ILE A 113 -26.29 -10.14 -20.32
C ILE A 113 -27.56 -9.45 -20.84
N ASP A 114 -27.60 -9.16 -22.13
CA ASP A 114 -28.79 -8.64 -22.82
C ASP A 114 -30.03 -9.51 -22.54
N GLY A 115 -31.16 -8.84 -22.32
CA GLY A 115 -32.43 -9.48 -21.98
C GLY A 115 -32.55 -9.96 -20.53
N THR A 116 -31.55 -9.73 -19.69
CA THR A 116 -31.62 -10.14 -18.27
C THR A 116 -32.77 -9.43 -17.55
N PRO A 117 -33.70 -10.16 -16.90
CA PRO A 117 -34.77 -9.56 -16.11
C PRO A 117 -34.23 -8.87 -14.86
N VAL A 118 -34.58 -7.59 -14.69
CA VAL A 118 -34.34 -6.83 -13.46
C VAL A 118 -35.54 -7.00 -12.54
N LEU A 119 -35.28 -7.32 -11.28
CA LEU A 119 -36.29 -7.56 -10.26
C LEU A 119 -36.47 -6.37 -9.33
N ASP A 120 -35.40 -5.63 -9.03
CA ASP A 120 -35.43 -4.52 -8.09
C ASP A 120 -34.23 -3.58 -8.30
N ILE A 121 -34.38 -2.32 -7.90
CA ILE A 121 -33.34 -1.28 -7.94
C ILE A 121 -33.39 -0.51 -6.63
N LYS A 122 -32.24 -0.37 -5.96
CA LYS A 122 -32.13 0.35 -4.69
C LYS A 122 -31.01 1.40 -4.77
N PRO A 123 -31.12 2.53 -4.05
CA PRO A 123 -29.97 3.40 -3.87
C PRO A 123 -28.86 2.65 -3.15
N TYR A 124 -27.62 2.81 -3.60
CA TYR A 124 -26.47 2.34 -2.84
C TYR A 124 -26.28 3.25 -1.62
N ALA A 125 -26.28 2.67 -0.43
CA ALA A 125 -26.07 3.37 0.82
C ALA A 125 -24.87 2.75 1.55
N PRO A 126 -23.70 3.42 1.62
CA PRO A 126 -22.52 2.89 2.29
C PRO A 126 -22.80 2.36 3.70
N ALA A 127 -23.64 3.06 4.47
CA ALA A 127 -24.01 2.67 5.83
C ALA A 127 -24.79 1.35 5.94
N LEU A 128 -25.44 0.90 4.86
CA LEU A 128 -26.26 -0.30 4.82
C LEU A 128 -25.62 -1.43 4.01
N ASP A 129 -24.99 -1.09 2.88
CA ASP A 129 -24.49 -2.04 1.88
C ASP A 129 -23.02 -2.42 2.11
N GLU A 130 -22.24 -1.54 2.76
CA GLU A 130 -20.91 -1.91 3.23
C GLU A 130 -21.04 -2.53 4.62
N ALA A 131 -20.81 -3.84 4.73
CA ALA A 131 -20.58 -4.47 6.03
C ALA A 131 -19.49 -3.69 6.75
N GLU A 132 -19.76 -3.04 7.89
CA GLU A 132 -18.86 -2.14 8.66
C GLU A 132 -17.39 -2.41 8.34
N ARG A 133 -16.90 -1.87 7.22
CA ARG A 133 -15.59 -2.27 6.68
C ARG A 133 -14.52 -1.90 7.68
N GLU A 134 -14.78 -0.80 8.40
CA GLU A 134 -14.01 -0.31 9.51
C GLU A 134 -13.76 -1.35 10.62
N ARG A 135 -14.74 -2.17 11.05
CA ARG A 135 -14.51 -3.13 12.15
C ARG A 135 -13.72 -4.37 11.72
N VAL A 136 -13.98 -4.90 10.52
CA VAL A 136 -13.26 -6.08 9.99
C VAL A 136 -11.85 -5.69 9.55
N ASP A 137 -11.71 -4.53 8.93
CA ASP A 137 -10.40 -3.99 8.51
C ASP A 137 -9.57 -3.56 9.73
N LYS A 138 -10.19 -2.99 10.77
CA LYS A 138 -9.49 -2.66 12.03
C LYS A 138 -8.95 -3.90 12.72
N LYS A 139 -9.70 -5.00 12.85
CA LYS A 139 -9.15 -6.25 13.46
C LYS A 139 -7.97 -6.80 12.66
N LYS A 140 -8.06 -6.79 11.32
CA LYS A 140 -6.98 -7.24 10.44
C LYS A 140 -5.74 -6.33 10.51
N ARG A 141 -5.95 -5.02 10.57
CA ARG A 141 -4.87 -4.02 10.71
C ARG A 141 -4.25 -4.01 12.11
N ILE A 142 -5.01 -4.31 13.15
CA ILE A 142 -4.46 -4.54 14.51
C ILE A 142 -3.59 -5.81 14.50
N ALA A 143 -4.10 -6.91 13.95
CA ALA A 143 -3.35 -8.17 13.89
C ALA A 143 -2.12 -8.09 12.96
N ASN A 144 -2.18 -7.29 11.90
CA ASN A 144 -1.08 -7.06 10.99
C ASN A 144 -1.09 -5.59 10.50
N PRO A 145 -0.40 -4.69 11.20
CA PRO A 145 -0.38 -3.26 10.85
C PRO A 145 0.31 -2.99 9.50
N ARG A 146 1.08 -3.95 8.98
CA ARG A 146 1.78 -3.87 7.70
C ARG A 146 1.00 -4.50 6.55
N LEU A 147 -0.25 -4.91 6.75
CA LEU A 147 -1.01 -5.70 5.76
C LEU A 147 -1.02 -5.07 4.36
N GLU A 148 -1.27 -3.77 4.25
CA GLU A 148 -1.32 -3.08 2.95
C GLU A 148 0.06 -2.95 2.30
N ILE A 149 1.11 -2.71 3.09
CA ILE A 149 2.49 -2.70 2.61
C ILE A 149 2.86 -4.09 2.06
N ILE A 150 2.52 -5.16 2.78
CA ILE A 150 2.78 -6.55 2.37
C ILE A 150 2.02 -6.87 1.07
N LYS A 151 0.75 -6.45 0.94
CA LYS A 151 -0.02 -6.63 -0.29
C LYS A 151 0.61 -5.86 -1.46
N ALA A 152 1.05 -4.63 -1.23
CA ALA A 152 1.69 -3.81 -2.25
C ALA A 152 3.01 -4.42 -2.74
N ILE A 153 3.86 -4.92 -1.82
CA ILE A 153 5.10 -5.66 -2.18
C ILE A 153 4.76 -6.86 -3.06
N ARG A 154 3.82 -7.72 -2.64
CA ARG A 154 3.43 -8.94 -3.39
C ARG A 154 2.86 -8.64 -4.77
N ARG A 155 2.20 -7.50 -4.95
CA ARG A 155 1.65 -7.04 -6.23
C ARG A 155 2.67 -6.26 -7.07
N ASN A 156 3.89 -6.07 -6.54
CA ASN A 156 4.90 -5.15 -7.10
C ASN A 156 4.32 -3.73 -7.35
N ASP A 157 3.40 -3.30 -6.48
CA ASP A 157 2.77 -1.98 -6.50
C ASP A 157 3.67 -0.97 -5.81
N ARG A 158 4.71 -0.55 -6.53
CA ARG A 158 5.73 0.38 -6.04
C ARG A 158 5.20 1.80 -5.85
N GLU A 159 4.15 2.16 -6.58
CA GLU A 159 3.53 3.48 -6.49
C GLU A 159 2.83 3.65 -5.15
N SER A 160 2.02 2.68 -4.73
CA SER A 160 1.41 2.67 -3.39
C SER A 160 2.46 2.68 -2.28
N LEU A 161 3.57 1.95 -2.46
CA LEU A 161 4.67 1.96 -1.50
C LEU A 161 5.35 3.33 -1.42
N LEU A 162 5.56 4.02 -2.55
CA LEU A 162 6.15 5.36 -2.58
C LEU A 162 5.23 6.39 -1.94
N LEU A 163 3.94 6.38 -2.27
CA LEU A 163 2.92 7.23 -1.64
C LEU A 163 2.93 7.06 -0.12
N GLY A 164 2.97 5.81 0.34
CA GLY A 164 3.06 5.47 1.75
C GLY A 164 4.35 5.98 2.41
N ALA A 165 5.51 5.74 1.80
CA ALA A 165 6.79 6.21 2.32
C ALA A 165 6.87 7.75 2.37
N GLY A 166 6.28 8.43 1.39
CA GLY A 166 6.21 9.89 1.36
C GLY A 166 5.44 10.49 2.53
N SER A 167 4.47 9.76 3.10
CA SER A 167 3.68 10.24 4.25
C SER A 167 4.51 10.40 5.53
N ILE A 168 5.56 9.58 5.70
CA ILE A 168 6.48 9.72 6.84
C ILE A 168 7.70 10.59 6.50
N HIS A 169 8.10 10.62 5.23
CA HIS A 169 9.26 11.38 4.76
C HIS A 169 8.95 12.87 4.51
N GLY A 170 7.69 13.20 4.25
CA GLY A 170 7.20 14.57 4.07
C GLY A 170 7.31 15.12 2.64
N HIS A 171 7.96 14.42 1.71
CA HIS A 171 8.00 14.78 0.29
C HIS A 171 8.33 13.56 -0.58
N PHE A 172 8.29 13.73 -1.91
CA PHE A 172 8.72 12.72 -2.87
C PHE A 172 10.02 13.14 -3.54
N CYS A 173 11.00 12.24 -3.61
CA CYS A 173 12.27 12.49 -4.25
C CYS A 173 12.88 11.18 -4.80
N PRO A 174 13.90 11.27 -5.68
CA PRO A 174 14.58 10.10 -6.23
C PRO A 174 15.20 9.20 -5.16
N GLY A 175 15.76 9.78 -4.08
CA GLY A 175 16.35 9.01 -2.99
C GLY A 175 15.34 8.11 -2.29
N LEU A 176 14.16 8.65 -1.97
CA LEU A 176 13.06 7.90 -1.36
C LEU A 176 12.57 6.77 -2.28
N ALA A 177 12.39 7.06 -3.58
CA ALA A 177 11.99 6.07 -4.58
C ALA A 177 12.99 4.92 -4.69
N MET A 178 14.29 5.22 -4.70
CA MET A 178 15.35 4.21 -4.69
C MET A 178 15.30 3.32 -3.45
N GLY A 179 15.03 3.91 -2.28
CA GLY A 179 14.81 3.17 -1.04
C GLY A 179 13.60 2.23 -1.13
N VAL A 180 12.49 2.71 -1.70
CA VAL A 180 11.28 1.91 -1.90
C VAL A 180 11.53 0.74 -2.85
N ILE A 181 12.21 0.96 -3.97
CA ILE A 181 12.54 -0.08 -4.95
C ILE A 181 13.45 -1.16 -4.33
N ALA A 182 14.53 -0.74 -3.67
CA ALA A 182 15.46 -1.65 -3.00
C ALA A 182 14.78 -2.42 -1.85
N GLY A 183 13.96 -1.73 -1.06
CA GLY A 183 13.16 -2.31 0.01
C GLY A 183 12.19 -3.36 -0.49
N ALA A 184 11.42 -3.05 -1.53
CA ALA A 184 10.44 -3.98 -2.10
C ALA A 184 11.13 -5.24 -2.65
N TYR A 185 12.26 -5.06 -3.35
CA TYR A 185 13.06 -6.18 -3.86
C TYR A 185 13.60 -7.07 -2.71
N GLY A 186 14.18 -6.45 -1.68
CA GLY A 186 14.71 -7.17 -0.53
C GLY A 186 13.63 -7.93 0.24
N MET A 187 12.47 -7.33 0.44
CA MET A 187 11.35 -7.96 1.12
C MET A 187 10.75 -9.13 0.32
N GLU A 188 10.63 -8.97 -0.99
CA GLU A 188 10.10 -10.01 -1.87
C GLU A 188 11.01 -11.25 -1.94
N ARG A 189 12.32 -11.04 -1.98
CA ARG A 189 13.33 -12.11 -2.11
C ARG A 189 13.77 -12.71 -0.78
N PHE A 190 13.88 -11.89 0.26
CA PHE A 190 14.59 -12.25 1.49
C PHE A 190 13.72 -12.09 2.76
N GLY A 191 12.77 -11.15 2.75
CA GLY A 191 11.99 -10.73 3.91
C GLY A 191 10.54 -11.27 4.01
N ARG A 192 10.16 -12.28 3.22
CA ARG A 192 8.77 -12.81 3.20
C ARG A 192 8.23 -13.30 4.56
N ALA A 193 9.10 -13.61 5.51
CA ALA A 193 8.78 -14.05 6.86
C ALA A 193 8.98 -12.95 7.93
N ASN A 194 9.07 -11.67 7.54
CA ASN A 194 9.25 -10.58 8.50
C ASN A 194 7.99 -10.39 9.36
N ASP A 195 8.16 -10.53 10.67
CA ASP A 195 7.14 -10.31 11.70
C ASP A 195 7.15 -8.87 12.26
N GLY A 196 8.07 -8.03 11.78
CA GLY A 196 8.25 -6.66 12.26
C GLY A 196 9.08 -6.56 13.55
N LEU A 197 9.71 -7.66 13.96
CA LEU A 197 10.63 -7.74 15.10
C LEU A 197 12.08 -7.90 14.59
N GLU A 198 13.03 -7.98 15.53
CA GLU A 198 14.47 -8.05 15.24
C GLU A 198 14.93 -9.39 14.59
N ASN A 199 14.03 -10.17 13.99
CA ASN A 199 14.33 -11.40 13.26
C ASN A 199 14.85 -11.14 11.84
N LEU A 200 14.41 -10.02 11.25
CA LEU A 200 14.97 -9.45 10.02
C LEU A 200 15.56 -8.07 10.35
N ILE A 201 16.84 -7.88 10.03
CA ILE A 201 17.54 -6.62 10.24
C ILE A 201 17.80 -5.95 8.89
N ALA A 202 17.59 -4.64 8.81
CA ALA A 202 18.06 -3.81 7.71
C ALA A 202 19.25 -2.98 8.18
N ILE A 203 20.39 -3.15 7.53
CA ILE A 203 21.61 -2.39 7.80
C ILE A 203 21.76 -1.38 6.67
N VAL A 204 21.46 -0.10 6.95
CA VAL A 204 21.61 0.99 5.98
C VAL A 204 23.00 1.61 6.11
N GLU A 205 23.61 1.94 4.98
CA GLU A 205 24.97 2.50 4.91
C GLU A 205 24.98 4.03 4.67
N THR A 206 23.82 4.68 4.79
CA THR A 206 23.60 6.12 4.56
C THR A 206 22.49 6.68 5.46
N ASN A 207 22.49 7.98 5.72
CA ASN A 207 21.50 8.73 6.50
C ASN A 207 20.59 9.62 5.61
N ASN A 208 20.50 9.36 4.30
CA ASN A 208 19.67 10.13 3.38
C ASN A 208 18.28 9.50 3.15
N CYS A 209 17.47 10.12 2.28
CA CYS A 209 16.09 9.72 1.96
C CYS A 209 15.91 8.24 1.56
N PHE A 210 16.96 7.59 1.05
CA PHE A 210 16.97 6.15 0.76
C PHE A 210 16.60 5.32 1.98
N SER A 211 17.13 5.69 3.15
CA SER A 211 16.93 4.97 4.40
C SER A 211 15.48 5.00 4.87
N ASP A 212 14.74 6.07 4.61
CA ASP A 212 13.31 6.16 4.95
C ASP A 212 12.45 5.25 4.08
N GLY A 213 12.78 5.14 2.79
CA GLY A 213 12.14 4.17 1.89
C GLY A 213 12.37 2.72 2.36
N ILE A 214 13.61 2.41 2.79
CA ILE A 214 13.94 1.10 3.39
C ILE A 214 13.12 0.88 4.67
N GLN A 215 13.09 1.84 5.60
CA GLN A 215 12.36 1.72 6.86
C GLN A 215 10.87 1.46 6.63
N TYR A 216 10.23 2.24 5.76
CA TYR A 216 8.81 2.08 5.45
C TYR A 216 8.49 0.69 4.88
N VAL A 217 9.18 0.32 3.80
CA VAL A 217 8.89 -0.89 3.04
C VAL A 217 9.29 -2.15 3.79
N SER A 218 10.42 -2.14 4.51
CA SER A 218 10.87 -3.31 5.25
C SER A 218 10.19 -3.47 6.60
N GLY A 219 9.94 -2.37 7.31
CA GLY A 219 9.51 -2.39 8.71
C GLY A 219 10.63 -2.60 9.70
N CYS A 220 11.87 -2.68 9.21
CA CYS A 220 13.04 -2.52 10.03
C CYS A 220 13.16 -1.03 10.35
N THR A 221 12.85 -0.64 11.58
CA THR A 221 12.84 0.76 12.02
C THR A 221 13.80 0.95 13.18
N PHE A 222 14.16 2.19 13.46
CA PHE A 222 15.02 2.48 14.61
C PHE A 222 14.37 2.05 15.94
N GLY A 223 13.08 2.32 16.11
CA GLY A 223 12.37 2.08 17.38
C GLY A 223 12.08 0.62 17.71
N ASN A 224 12.01 -0.27 16.71
CA ASN A 224 11.91 -1.72 16.94
C ASN A 224 13.29 -2.43 16.88
N ASN A 225 14.38 -1.66 16.91
CA ASN A 225 15.78 -2.12 16.87
C ASN A 225 16.16 -2.99 15.67
N ALA A 226 15.32 -3.05 14.63
CA ALA A 226 15.59 -3.86 13.44
C ALA A 226 16.33 -3.05 12.35
N LEU A 227 16.50 -1.74 12.52
CA LEU A 227 17.34 -0.91 11.66
C LEU A 227 18.71 -0.65 12.32
N ILE A 228 19.78 -0.96 11.60
CA ILE A 228 21.14 -0.58 11.98
C ILE A 228 21.64 0.47 10.99
N TYR A 229 22.11 1.60 11.48
CA TYR A 229 22.84 2.57 10.67
C TYR A 229 24.35 2.30 10.77
N ARG A 230 25.01 2.09 9.63
CA ARG A 230 26.47 2.09 9.49
C ARG A 230 26.89 3.31 8.68
N ASP A 231 27.59 4.23 9.31
CA ASP A 231 27.95 5.51 8.72
C ASP A 231 29.11 5.39 7.70
N LEU A 232 28.83 4.77 6.54
CA LEU A 232 29.80 4.52 5.48
C LEU A 232 29.62 5.45 4.26
N GLY A 233 28.54 6.22 4.21
CA GLY A 233 28.18 7.09 3.09
C GLY A 233 27.77 6.37 1.80
N LYS A 234 27.58 5.05 1.84
CA LYS A 234 27.19 4.26 0.65
C LYS A 234 25.68 4.19 0.57
N THR A 235 25.10 4.48 -0.60
CA THR A 235 23.67 4.25 -0.84
C THR A 235 23.42 2.75 -1.02
N ALA A 236 23.31 2.05 0.10
CA ALA A 236 23.16 0.61 0.16
C ALA A 236 22.39 0.16 1.41
N VAL A 237 21.78 -1.01 1.31
CA VAL A 237 21.14 -1.74 2.40
C VAL A 237 21.61 -3.19 2.40
N THR A 238 21.81 -3.76 3.59
CA THR A 238 21.93 -5.21 3.77
C THR A 238 20.74 -5.70 4.59
N PHE A 239 19.90 -6.54 4.00
CA PHE A 239 18.90 -7.30 4.75
C PHE A 239 19.55 -8.55 5.32
N ALA A 240 19.36 -8.84 6.60
CA ALA A 240 20.05 -9.94 7.27
C ALA A 240 19.14 -10.68 8.24
N LYS A 241 19.32 -12.01 8.31
CA LYS A 241 18.65 -12.90 9.26
C LYS A 241 19.62 -13.30 10.37
N ARG A 242 19.08 -13.75 11.50
CA ARG A 242 19.84 -14.13 12.70
C ARG A 242 20.74 -15.37 12.51
N ASP A 243 20.50 -16.17 11.48
CA ASP A 243 21.41 -17.24 11.05
C ASP A 243 22.67 -16.73 10.33
N GLY A 244 22.78 -15.41 10.13
CA GLY A 244 23.90 -14.73 9.50
C GLY A 244 23.80 -14.64 7.98
N ALA A 245 22.75 -15.19 7.36
CA ALA A 245 22.49 -14.98 5.94
C ALA A 245 22.11 -13.52 5.69
N GLY A 246 22.58 -12.94 4.58
CA GLY A 246 22.25 -11.58 4.20
C GLY A 246 22.20 -11.35 2.70
N LEU A 247 21.44 -10.33 2.31
CA LEU A 247 21.29 -9.84 0.94
C LEU A 247 21.65 -8.36 0.93
N ARG A 248 22.76 -8.02 0.28
CA ARG A 248 23.20 -6.63 0.13
C ARG A 248 22.74 -6.09 -1.22
N ILE A 249 22.12 -4.92 -1.20
CA ILE A 249 21.64 -4.17 -2.37
C ILE A 249 22.31 -2.80 -2.33
N ALA A 250 23.02 -2.44 -3.40
CA ALA A 250 23.72 -1.15 -3.50
C ALA A 250 23.40 -0.47 -4.83
N VAL A 251 23.28 0.85 -4.80
CA VAL A 251 23.10 1.64 -6.03
C VAL A 251 24.31 1.46 -6.95
N ARG A 252 24.05 1.34 -8.26
CA ARG A 252 25.11 1.21 -9.25
C ARG A 252 25.94 2.49 -9.39
N PRO A 253 27.25 2.37 -9.71
CA PRO A 253 28.09 3.54 -9.92
C PRO A 253 27.63 4.40 -11.11
N ASP A 254 27.09 3.79 -12.18
CA ASP A 254 26.58 4.48 -13.37
C ASP A 254 25.23 5.19 -13.16
N TYR A 255 24.62 5.07 -11.98
CA TYR A 255 23.35 5.73 -11.68
C TYR A 255 23.44 7.26 -11.79
N ARG A 256 24.58 7.85 -11.42
CA ARG A 256 24.75 9.31 -11.45
C ARG A 256 24.79 9.84 -12.88
N GLU A 257 25.50 9.17 -13.77
CA GLU A 257 25.52 9.49 -15.21
C GLU A 257 24.12 9.38 -15.83
N ARG A 258 23.32 8.40 -15.40
CA ARG A 258 21.91 8.29 -15.84
C ARG A 258 21.04 9.44 -15.36
N LEU A 259 21.21 9.90 -14.12
CA LEU A 259 20.49 11.09 -13.65
C LEU A 259 20.83 12.30 -14.50
N ASP A 260 22.09 12.43 -14.90
CA ASP A 260 22.55 13.54 -15.74
C ASP A 260 21.95 13.47 -17.16
N THR A 261 21.81 12.27 -17.74
CA THR A 261 21.30 12.10 -19.11
C THR A 261 19.78 11.97 -19.20
N GLU A 262 19.18 11.07 -18.41
CA GLU A 262 17.75 10.72 -18.49
C GLU A 262 16.90 11.72 -17.70
N PHE A 263 17.47 12.39 -16.70
CA PHE A 263 16.78 13.34 -15.82
C PHE A 263 17.53 14.69 -15.71
N SER A 264 18.07 15.17 -16.83
CA SER A 264 18.87 16.40 -16.92
C SER A 264 18.21 17.62 -16.27
N ARG A 265 16.88 17.76 -16.43
CA ARG A 265 16.08 18.81 -15.79
C ARG A 265 16.15 18.73 -14.26
N PHE A 266 16.03 17.53 -13.69
CA PHE A 266 16.16 17.31 -12.25
C PHE A 266 17.57 17.65 -11.77
N ASN A 267 18.60 17.20 -12.49
CA ASN A 267 19.99 17.47 -12.09
C ASN A 267 20.30 18.98 -12.08
N ALA A 268 19.85 19.71 -13.10
CA ALA A 268 20.05 21.16 -13.17
C ALA A 268 19.44 21.88 -11.95
N ILE A 269 18.17 21.58 -11.62
CA ILE A 269 17.49 22.22 -10.49
C ILE A 269 18.02 21.74 -9.14
N PHE A 270 18.43 20.46 -9.02
CA PHE A 270 19.07 19.92 -7.82
C PHE A 270 20.40 20.60 -7.51
N ASN A 271 21.25 20.80 -8.52
CA ASN A 271 22.53 21.48 -8.35
C ASN A 271 22.33 22.93 -7.87
N LYS A 272 21.40 23.67 -8.48
CA LYS A 272 21.07 25.04 -8.07
C LYS A 272 20.51 25.10 -6.65
N VAL A 273 19.44 24.36 -6.37
CA VAL A 273 18.66 24.51 -5.13
C VAL A 273 19.28 23.79 -3.94
N ILE A 274 19.85 22.59 -4.13
CA ILE A 274 20.34 21.76 -3.03
C ILE A 274 21.85 21.87 -2.85
N THR A 275 22.61 21.77 -3.94
CA THR A 275 24.08 21.76 -3.85
C THR A 275 24.64 23.17 -3.62
N GLN A 276 24.19 24.15 -4.41
CA GLN A 276 24.62 25.55 -4.31
C GLN A 276 23.81 26.34 -3.28
N ARG A 277 22.64 25.81 -2.86
CA ARG A 277 21.69 26.49 -1.96
C ARG A 277 21.22 27.84 -2.51
N GLU A 278 21.06 27.92 -3.82
CA GLU A 278 20.60 29.10 -4.55
C GLU A 278 19.14 28.95 -5.02
N GLY A 279 18.45 30.07 -5.20
CA GLY A 279 17.06 30.10 -5.71
C GLY A 279 16.02 30.44 -4.64
N GLY A 280 15.00 31.18 -5.05
CA GLY A 280 13.91 31.63 -4.19
C GLY A 280 12.78 30.61 -4.09
N GLU A 281 11.63 31.04 -3.56
CA GLU A 281 10.42 30.20 -3.47
C GLU A 281 10.01 29.56 -4.81
N PRO A 282 10.07 30.24 -5.98
CA PRO A 282 9.70 29.63 -7.25
C PRO A 282 10.58 28.42 -7.61
N GLU A 283 11.90 28.54 -7.46
CA GLU A 283 12.82 27.44 -7.74
C GLU A 283 12.70 26.30 -6.73
N GLN A 284 12.40 26.59 -5.46
CA GLN A 284 12.12 25.54 -4.48
C GLN A 284 10.83 24.77 -4.79
N ALA A 285 9.78 25.47 -5.26
CA ALA A 285 8.54 24.84 -5.69
C ALA A 285 8.74 23.99 -6.94
N GLU A 286 9.51 24.49 -7.91
CA GLU A 286 9.90 23.72 -9.09
C GLU A 286 10.72 22.48 -8.70
N PHE A 287 11.72 22.64 -7.83
CA PHE A 287 12.53 21.54 -7.33
C PHE A 287 11.66 20.42 -6.74
N LYS A 288 10.73 20.76 -5.84
CA LYS A 288 9.82 19.77 -5.23
C LYS A 288 8.99 19.03 -6.28
N LYS A 289 8.46 19.75 -7.27
CA LYS A 289 7.67 19.17 -8.37
C LYS A 289 8.52 18.22 -9.22
N VAL A 290 9.67 18.67 -9.68
CA VAL A 290 10.57 17.88 -10.56
C VAL A 290 11.15 16.68 -9.81
N ALA A 291 11.49 16.83 -8.53
CA ALA A 291 11.95 15.74 -7.68
C ALA A 291 10.87 14.66 -7.50
N ALA A 292 9.61 15.05 -7.31
CA ALA A 292 8.49 14.12 -7.24
C ALA A 292 8.31 13.39 -8.57
N GLU A 293 8.17 14.11 -9.69
CA GLU A 293 8.03 13.53 -11.04
C GLU A 293 9.14 12.50 -11.34
N THR A 294 10.40 12.86 -11.00
CA THR A 294 11.56 11.97 -11.18
C THR A 294 11.49 10.74 -10.28
N GLY A 295 11.09 10.91 -9.01
CA GLY A 295 10.91 9.81 -8.08
C GLY A 295 9.88 8.77 -8.58
N PHE A 296 8.74 9.22 -9.10
CA PHE A 296 7.72 8.33 -9.68
C PHE A 296 8.20 7.69 -11.00
N ALA A 297 8.92 8.44 -11.85
CA ALA A 297 9.49 7.90 -13.08
C ALA A 297 10.48 6.75 -12.82
N LEU A 298 11.31 6.86 -11.78
CA LEU A 298 12.27 5.84 -11.38
C LEU A 298 11.64 4.49 -11.02
N LEU A 299 10.38 4.46 -10.58
CA LEU A 299 9.69 3.20 -10.23
C LEU A 299 9.58 2.23 -11.42
N ASN A 300 9.58 2.78 -12.64
CA ASN A 300 9.46 2.05 -13.90
C ASN A 300 10.81 1.62 -14.49
N VAL A 301 11.93 2.06 -13.91
CA VAL A 301 13.26 1.65 -14.36
C VAL A 301 13.53 0.22 -13.90
N ALA A 302 14.12 -0.59 -14.78
CA ALA A 302 14.48 -1.96 -14.48
C ALA A 302 15.46 -2.04 -13.30
N PHE A 303 15.22 -2.96 -12.38
CA PHE A 303 15.93 -3.03 -11.10
C PHE A 303 17.45 -3.22 -11.28
N ASP A 304 17.87 -4.05 -12.23
CA ASP A 304 19.26 -4.35 -12.58
C ASP A 304 20.02 -3.18 -13.21
N LYS A 305 19.30 -2.17 -13.70
CA LYS A 305 19.86 -0.88 -14.15
C LYS A 305 20.11 0.08 -12.99
N LEU A 306 19.49 -0.14 -11.83
CA LEU A 306 19.58 0.74 -10.67
C LEU A 306 20.50 0.18 -9.58
N PHE A 307 20.50 -1.15 -9.39
CA PHE A 307 21.13 -1.79 -8.25
C PHE A 307 22.05 -2.94 -8.63
N MET A 308 23.08 -3.12 -7.80
CA MET A 308 23.87 -4.35 -7.69
C MET A 308 23.39 -5.13 -6.47
N VAL A 309 23.35 -6.46 -6.59
CA VAL A 309 22.90 -7.35 -5.52
C VAL A 309 23.93 -8.43 -5.29
N GLY A 310 24.19 -8.76 -4.02
CA GLY A 310 25.04 -9.86 -3.63
C GLY A 310 24.58 -10.51 -2.33
N GLU A 311 24.71 -11.83 -2.26
CA GLU A 311 24.57 -12.57 -1.02
C GLU A 311 25.81 -12.35 -0.14
N VAL A 312 25.59 -12.19 1.15
CA VAL A 312 26.66 -11.93 2.13
C VAL A 312 26.41 -12.75 3.39
N LYS A 313 27.49 -13.06 4.11
CA LYS A 313 27.41 -13.59 5.47
C LYS A 313 27.81 -12.49 6.44
N ILE A 314 26.96 -12.22 7.42
CA ILE A 314 27.15 -11.10 8.34
C ILE A 314 26.96 -11.55 9.78
N ALA A 315 27.89 -11.13 10.65
CA ALA A 315 27.69 -11.22 12.09
C ALA A 315 26.75 -10.08 12.51
N LEU A 316 25.58 -10.44 13.03
CA LEU A 316 24.65 -9.49 13.61
C LEU A 316 24.98 -9.26 15.09
N PRO A 317 24.81 -8.04 15.60
CA PRO A 317 24.88 -7.82 17.05
C PRO A 317 23.79 -8.61 17.76
N ASP A 318 23.96 -8.86 19.06
CA ASP A 318 22.93 -9.50 19.90
C ASP A 318 21.61 -8.72 19.87
N TYR A 319 20.53 -9.37 20.32
CA TYR A 319 19.24 -8.70 20.51
C TYR A 319 19.38 -7.50 21.43
N ALA A 320 18.55 -6.47 21.20
CA ALA A 320 18.59 -5.28 22.02
C ALA A 320 18.33 -5.63 23.51
N PRO A 321 19.23 -5.26 24.43
CA PRO A 321 19.06 -5.56 25.84
C PRO A 321 17.92 -4.74 26.46
N ILE A 322 17.15 -5.36 27.35
CA ILE A 322 16.11 -4.68 28.13
C ILE A 322 16.74 -4.18 29.43
N TYR A 323 16.80 -2.86 29.57
CA TYR A 323 17.30 -2.21 30.79
C TYR A 323 16.15 -1.68 31.63
N ARG A 324 16.31 -1.75 32.96
CA ARG A 324 15.41 -1.06 33.89
C ARG A 324 15.57 0.47 33.78
N SER A 325 14.53 1.18 34.18
CA SER A 325 14.61 2.63 34.43
C SER A 325 15.21 2.94 35.80
N VAL A 326 16.01 3.99 35.86
CA VAL A 326 16.65 4.53 37.08
C VAL A 326 16.44 6.04 37.07
N LEU A 327 16.15 6.64 38.23
CA LEU A 327 16.04 8.09 38.34
C LEU A 327 17.43 8.72 38.45
N CYS A 328 17.66 9.79 37.69
CA CYS A 328 18.86 10.61 37.86
C CYS A 328 18.80 11.39 39.19
N ASP A 329 19.86 11.37 39.97
CA ASP A 329 19.94 12.11 41.24
C ASP A 329 20.06 13.63 41.03
N GLY A 330 20.47 14.08 39.84
CA GLY A 330 20.53 15.50 39.47
C GLY A 330 19.20 16.06 38.99
N CYS A 331 18.74 15.64 37.80
CA CYS A 331 17.54 16.18 37.15
C CYS A 331 16.23 15.45 37.50
N ARG A 332 16.29 14.30 38.19
CA ARG A 332 15.12 13.46 38.56
C ARG A 332 14.38 12.80 37.40
N GLU A 333 14.91 12.88 36.18
CA GLU A 333 14.33 12.19 35.02
C GLU A 333 14.56 10.68 35.07
N SER A 334 13.65 9.93 34.44
CA SER A 334 13.74 8.48 34.29
C SER A 334 14.65 8.13 33.12
N VAL A 335 15.73 7.39 33.41
CA VAL A 335 16.80 7.09 32.45
C VAL A 335 17.05 5.59 32.41
N THR A 336 17.29 5.08 31.20
CA THR A 336 17.72 3.69 30.98
C THR A 336 19.00 3.40 31.76
N ALA A 337 19.05 2.31 32.54
CA ALA A 337 20.19 2.01 33.42
C ALA A 337 21.56 1.99 32.72
N ALA A 338 21.62 1.62 31.43
CA ALA A 338 22.84 1.68 30.62
C ALA A 338 23.37 3.09 30.32
N ARG A 339 22.57 4.13 30.60
CA ARG A 339 22.88 5.55 30.42
C ARG A 339 23.02 6.30 31.76
N ILE A 340 23.29 5.56 32.84
CA ILE A 340 23.61 6.09 34.17
C ILE A 340 25.11 5.98 34.42
N VAL A 341 25.68 7.02 35.01
CA VAL A 341 27.07 7.06 35.50
C VAL A 341 27.06 7.26 37.01
N ALA A 342 27.79 6.40 37.72
CA ALA A 342 28.05 6.58 39.13
C ALA A 342 29.15 7.66 39.31
N LYS A 343 28.79 8.79 39.91
CA LYS A 343 29.70 9.93 40.15
C LYS A 343 29.43 10.49 41.53
N ASN A 344 30.47 10.76 42.33
CA ASN A 344 30.34 11.34 43.68
C ASN A 344 29.32 10.64 44.62
N GLY A 345 29.19 9.31 44.50
CA GLY A 345 28.25 8.53 45.31
C GLY A 345 26.78 8.56 44.87
N GLY A 346 26.46 9.26 43.78
CA GLY A 346 25.13 9.30 43.17
C GLY A 346 25.09 8.71 41.75
N ASN A 347 23.89 8.48 41.24
CA ASN A 347 23.60 8.00 39.90
C ASN A 347 23.11 9.16 39.02
N TYR A 348 23.89 9.51 38.00
CA TYR A 348 23.59 10.65 37.14
C TYR A 348 23.38 10.21 35.68
N CYS A 349 22.44 10.85 35.00
CA CYS A 349 22.30 10.72 33.55
C CYS A 349 23.52 11.32 32.86
N TYR A 350 23.72 10.98 31.58
CA TYR A 350 24.88 11.48 30.82
C TYR A 350 24.96 13.00 30.78
N ASP A 351 23.82 13.70 30.68
CA ASP A 351 23.77 15.17 30.68
C ASP A 351 24.22 15.78 32.02
N CYS A 352 23.61 15.36 33.14
CA CYS A 352 24.02 15.80 34.48
C CYS A 352 25.46 15.38 34.84
N ALA A 353 25.94 14.27 34.28
CA ALA A 353 27.31 13.80 34.49
C ALA A 353 28.33 14.49 33.58
N GLN A 354 27.87 15.24 32.56
CA GLN A 354 28.66 15.84 31.48
C GLN A 354 29.50 14.80 30.74
N VAL A 355 28.84 13.73 30.33
CA VAL A 355 29.43 12.63 29.56
C VAL A 355 29.15 12.88 28.08
N PRO A 356 30.17 12.79 27.21
CA PRO A 356 29.97 12.96 25.77
C PRO A 356 28.94 11.99 25.20
N VAL A 357 28.16 12.45 24.23
CA VAL A 357 27.11 11.66 23.55
C VAL A 357 27.35 11.58 22.05
N TYR A 358 26.98 10.47 21.43
CA TYR A 358 27.01 10.35 19.97
C TYR A 358 25.70 10.84 19.37
N GLN A 359 25.78 11.84 18.49
CA GLN A 359 24.64 12.45 17.81
C GLN A 359 24.73 12.21 16.30
N LEU A 360 23.66 11.68 15.72
CA LEU A 360 23.48 11.67 14.28
C LEU A 360 22.93 13.04 13.82
N ASN A 361 23.63 13.70 12.91
CA ASN A 361 23.13 14.89 12.22
C ASN A 361 23.34 14.76 10.70
N GLY A 362 23.13 15.84 9.93
CA GLY A 362 23.29 15.82 8.47
C GLY A 362 24.70 15.44 7.99
N GLY A 363 25.72 15.57 8.85
CA GLY A 363 27.11 15.19 8.58
C GLY A 363 27.51 13.78 9.04
N GLY A 364 26.61 13.02 9.68
CA GLY A 364 26.89 11.68 10.21
C GLY A 364 26.84 11.60 11.73
N ILE A 365 27.43 10.54 12.31
CA ILE A 365 27.52 10.32 13.76
C ILE A 365 28.74 11.05 14.31
N LEU A 366 28.51 12.04 15.16
CA LEU A 366 29.56 12.86 15.78
C LEU A 366 29.46 12.78 17.31
N GLU A 367 30.60 12.74 17.98
CA GLU A 367 30.66 12.93 19.43
C GLU A 367 30.35 14.39 19.76
N GLN A 368 29.42 14.62 20.69
CA GLN A 368 29.06 15.91 21.25
C GLN A 368 29.56 15.94 22.69
N SER A 369 30.29 16.98 23.06
CA SER A 369 30.83 17.20 24.40
C SER A 369 29.80 17.79 25.35
#